data_AF-A0A662K7A8-F1
#
_entry.id   AF-A0A662K7A8-F1
#
_cell.length_a   1.000
_cell.length_b   1.000
_cell.length_c   1.000
_cell.angle_alpha   90.00
_cell.angle_beta   90.00
_cell.angle_gamma   90.00
#
_symmetry.space_group_name_H-M   'P 1'
#
loop_
_entity.id
_entity.type
_entity.pdbx_description
1 polymer ?
#
loop_
_entity_poly.entity_id
_entity_poly.type
_entity_poly.pdbx_seq_one_letter_code
_entity_poly.pdbx_strand_id
1 'polypeptide(L)'
;MSSKENKKSSKTLGFIMVGTGIVAIIGSIAYFVFIAVKRSKKKDDDIKKKPIDDKKECFLLRYGGRYAITKDNAKVVAQTYGGGELATVTQLETAASEGAQWCSWGWVLDTMTNNIVAALPQQVIRYNSQGVPVCGDTVGVSYSPTEPSRADVIVYGIKPNPEDIKDDEDISILPWFRADDYGTLDVWSKYSETTM
;
A
#
# COMPACT_ATOMS: atom_id res chain seq x y z
N MET A 1 37.67 48.83 -74.22
CA MET A 1 38.53 49.43 -73.17
C MET A 1 38.20 48.70 -71.88
N SER A 2 39.14 47.88 -71.37
CA SER A 2 39.08 47.05 -70.14
C SER A 2 37.93 46.05 -69.99
N SER A 3 38.04 44.86 -69.42
CA SER A 3 39.13 44.04 -68.88
C SER A 3 38.45 42.73 -68.42
N LYS A 4 39.07 41.56 -68.71
CA LYS A 4 39.32 40.36 -67.88
C LYS A 4 38.30 39.98 -66.77
N GLU A 5 38.05 38.73 -66.38
CA GLU A 5 38.50 37.37 -66.70
C GLU A 5 37.64 36.40 -65.85
N ASN A 6 37.50 35.15 -66.33
CA ASN A 6 37.45 33.88 -65.58
C ASN A 6 36.66 33.74 -64.25
N LYS A 7 35.68 32.81 -64.23
CA LYS A 7 35.92 31.39 -63.83
C LYS A 7 34.69 30.47 -64.06
N LYS A 8 34.94 29.38 -64.81
CA LYS A 8 34.46 27.97 -64.64
C LYS A 8 33.68 27.72 -63.33
N SER A 9 32.59 26.95 -63.24
CA SER A 9 32.38 25.56 -63.69
C SER A 9 31.00 25.12 -63.16
N SER A 10 30.10 24.58 -63.99
CA SER A 10 29.58 23.19 -63.91
C SER A 10 28.05 23.29 -63.94
N LYS A 11 27.39 22.93 -65.05
CA LYS A 11 26.68 21.65 -65.25
C LYS A 11 25.87 21.20 -64.02
N THR A 12 24.62 20.76 -64.07
CA THR A 12 23.63 20.46 -65.12
C THR A 12 22.45 19.80 -64.36
N LEU A 13 21.22 19.99 -64.83
CA LEU A 13 20.00 19.18 -64.54
C LEU A 13 19.55 19.11 -63.08
N GLY A 14 18.26 19.08 -62.75
CA GLY A 14 17.07 18.89 -63.55
C GLY A 14 15.95 18.65 -62.54
N PHE A 15 14.91 19.45 -62.63
CA PHE A 15 13.69 19.30 -61.85
C PHE A 15 12.98 18.00 -62.25
N ILE A 16 12.85 17.05 -61.32
CA ILE A 16 11.66 16.19 -61.22
C ILE A 16 11.36 16.05 -59.72
N MET A 17 10.56 16.97 -59.16
CA MET A 17 9.91 16.75 -57.87
C MET A 17 8.52 16.16 -58.12
N VAL A 18 8.47 14.83 -58.16
CA VAL A 18 7.24 14.06 -57.94
C VAL A 18 7.55 13.11 -56.79
N GLY A 19 7.07 13.43 -55.58
CA GLY A 19 7.27 12.52 -54.44
C GLY A 19 7.26 13.18 -53.05
N THR A 20 6.19 13.89 -52.68
CA THR A 20 6.03 14.44 -51.31
C THR A 20 4.80 13.92 -50.56
N GLY A 21 4.03 12.99 -51.15
CA GLY A 21 2.81 12.45 -50.51
C GLY A 21 3.00 11.19 -49.65
N ILE A 22 4.06 10.39 -49.88
CA ILE A 22 4.18 9.07 -49.24
C ILE A 22 5.04 9.10 -47.96
N VAL A 23 6.00 10.02 -47.86
CA VAL A 23 6.95 10.09 -46.73
C VAL A 23 6.28 10.64 -45.45
N ALA A 24 5.31 11.56 -45.56
CA ALA A 24 4.62 12.13 -44.40
C ALA A 24 3.61 11.16 -43.74
N ILE A 25 2.98 10.28 -44.54
CA ILE A 25 2.01 9.29 -44.05
C ILE A 25 2.73 8.16 -43.30
N ILE A 26 3.85 7.67 -43.84
CA ILE A 26 4.66 6.62 -43.19
C ILE A 26 5.27 7.13 -41.89
N GLY A 27 5.76 8.38 -41.86
CA GLY A 27 6.27 9.02 -40.64
C GLY A 27 5.19 9.18 -39.56
N SER A 28 3.95 9.51 -39.95
CA SER A 28 2.82 9.63 -39.02
C SER A 28 2.41 8.28 -38.43
N ILE A 29 2.32 7.23 -39.26
CA ILE A 29 1.99 5.87 -38.79
C ILE A 29 3.08 5.36 -37.85
N ALA A 30 4.36 5.54 -38.19
CA ALA A 30 5.47 5.16 -37.31
C ALA A 30 5.45 5.92 -35.98
N TYR A 31 5.09 7.21 -35.99
CA TYR A 31 4.95 8.03 -34.79
C TYR A 31 3.77 7.59 -33.91
N PHE A 32 2.61 7.27 -34.50
CA PHE A 32 1.46 6.74 -33.76
C PHE A 32 1.73 5.35 -33.18
N VAL A 33 2.41 4.47 -33.92
CA VAL A 33 2.88 3.18 -33.40
C VAL A 33 3.87 3.37 -32.26
N PHE A 34 4.81 4.32 -32.38
CA PHE A 34 5.76 4.63 -31.31
C PHE A 34 5.09 5.18 -30.06
N ILE A 35 4.09 6.07 -30.20
CA ILE A 35 3.28 6.56 -29.08
C ILE A 35 2.44 5.44 -28.45
N ALA A 36 1.84 4.56 -29.25
CA ALA A 36 1.06 3.43 -28.76
C ALA A 36 1.94 2.43 -28.00
N VAL A 37 3.14 2.13 -28.52
CA VAL A 37 4.15 1.30 -27.86
C VAL A 37 4.64 1.94 -26.56
N LYS A 38 4.90 3.25 -26.54
CA LYS A 38 5.26 3.97 -25.31
C LYS A 38 4.12 3.98 -24.28
N ARG A 39 2.87 4.11 -24.72
CA ARG A 39 1.69 4.02 -23.85
C ARG A 39 1.48 2.61 -23.30
N SER A 40 1.72 1.58 -24.10
CA SER A 40 1.69 0.18 -23.65
C SER A 40 2.78 -0.07 -22.60
N LYS A 41 4.02 0.34 -22.88
CA LYS A 41 5.12 0.22 -21.92
C LYS A 41 4.86 1.01 -20.64
N LYS A 42 4.30 2.22 -20.73
CA LYS A 42 3.90 3.00 -19.55
C LYS A 42 2.80 2.29 -18.76
N LYS A 43 1.83 1.65 -19.43
CA LYS A 43 0.79 0.85 -18.76
C LYS A 43 1.39 -0.39 -18.07
N ASP A 44 2.38 -1.03 -18.68
CA ASP A 44 3.10 -2.18 -18.10
C ASP A 44 4.10 -1.78 -17.00
N ASP A 45 4.68 -0.57 -17.07
CA ASP A 45 5.59 0.00 -16.07
C ASP A 45 4.84 0.65 -14.90
N ASP A 46 3.64 1.20 -15.11
CA ASP A 46 2.70 1.60 -14.05
C ASP A 46 2.06 0.34 -13.38
N ILE A 47 2.08 -0.82 -14.07
CA ILE A 47 1.86 -2.17 -13.50
C ILE A 47 3.10 -2.68 -12.75
N LYS A 48 4.17 -1.89 -12.56
CA LYS A 48 5.06 -2.12 -11.41
C LYS A 48 4.41 -1.51 -10.17
N LYS A 49 3.28 -2.12 -9.77
CA LYS A 49 2.81 -2.07 -8.39
C LYS A 49 4.04 -2.34 -7.52
N LYS A 50 4.31 -1.44 -6.56
CA LYS A 50 5.27 -1.66 -5.48
C LYS A 50 5.18 -3.15 -5.08
N PRO A 51 6.29 -3.90 -4.99
CA PRO A 51 6.24 -5.32 -4.67
C PRO A 51 5.31 -5.48 -3.47
N ILE A 52 4.24 -6.24 -3.66
CA ILE A 52 3.42 -6.68 -2.53
C ILE A 52 4.40 -7.48 -1.69
N ASP A 53 4.74 -6.95 -0.51
CA ASP A 53 5.51 -7.72 0.46
C ASP A 53 4.70 -8.98 0.74
N ASP A 54 5.15 -10.11 0.21
CA ASP A 54 4.48 -11.40 0.32
C ASP A 54 4.65 -12.00 1.73
N LYS A 55 5.30 -11.25 2.62
CA LYS A 55 5.43 -11.57 4.03
C LYS A 55 4.09 -11.48 4.75
N LYS A 56 3.82 -12.51 5.55
CA LYS A 56 2.73 -12.48 6.52
C LYS A 56 3.10 -11.61 7.73
N GLU A 57 2.20 -10.71 8.10
CA GLU A 57 2.34 -9.85 9.27
C GLU A 57 1.00 -9.67 9.99
N CYS A 58 1.05 -9.13 11.22
CA CYS A 58 -0.16 -8.69 11.91
C CYS A 58 -0.58 -7.31 11.41
N PHE A 59 -1.87 -7.15 11.14
CA PHE A 59 -2.45 -5.84 10.86
C PHE A 59 -3.87 -5.75 11.41
N LEU A 60 -4.27 -4.54 11.79
CA LEU A 60 -5.63 -4.28 12.26
C LEU A 60 -6.53 -3.99 11.05
N LEU A 61 -7.51 -4.86 10.85
CA LEU A 61 -8.60 -4.74 9.90
C LEU A 61 -9.85 -4.18 10.58
N ARG A 62 -10.40 -3.12 10.01
CA ARG A 62 -11.72 -2.59 10.32
C ARG A 62 -12.64 -2.85 9.13
N TYR A 63 -13.84 -3.33 9.41
CA TYR A 63 -14.86 -3.61 8.41
C TYR A 63 -16.22 -3.09 8.91
N GLY A 64 -16.90 -2.25 8.12
CA GLY A 64 -18.21 -1.67 8.48
C GLY A 64 -18.15 -0.63 9.60
N GLY A 65 -17.00 0.04 9.77
CA GLY A 65 -16.78 1.04 10.81
C GLY A 65 -16.09 0.53 12.08
N ARG A 66 -15.76 1.45 13.00
CA ARG A 66 -14.99 1.13 14.22
C ARG A 66 -15.79 0.23 15.15
N TYR A 67 -15.19 -0.89 15.57
CA TYR A 67 -15.80 -1.84 16.50
C TYR A 67 -17.16 -2.34 16.00
N ALA A 68 -17.23 -2.72 14.73
CA ALA A 68 -18.43 -3.28 14.12
C ALA A 68 -18.48 -4.82 14.16
N ILE A 69 -17.37 -5.50 14.45
CA ILE A 69 -17.26 -6.96 14.27
C ILE A 69 -17.51 -7.68 15.59
N THR A 70 -18.42 -8.66 15.60
CA THR A 70 -18.67 -9.54 16.75
C THR A 70 -17.63 -10.65 16.84
N LYS A 71 -17.46 -11.24 18.03
CA LYS A 71 -16.56 -12.37 18.25
C LYS A 71 -16.79 -13.53 17.26
N ASP A 72 -18.05 -13.92 17.08
CA ASP A 72 -18.43 -15.06 16.22
C ASP A 72 -18.09 -14.82 14.74
N ASN A 73 -18.10 -13.56 14.30
CA ASN A 73 -17.82 -13.19 12.91
C ASN A 73 -16.33 -12.93 12.66
N ALA A 74 -15.51 -12.81 13.70
CA ALA A 74 -14.13 -12.35 13.59
C ALA A 74 -13.28 -13.23 12.65
N LYS A 75 -13.41 -14.57 12.75
CA LYS A 75 -12.69 -15.51 11.88
C LYS A 75 -13.09 -15.36 10.41
N VAL A 76 -14.39 -15.27 10.14
CA VAL A 76 -14.92 -15.11 8.78
C VAL A 76 -14.46 -13.79 8.17
N VAL A 77 -14.48 -12.71 8.96
CA VAL A 77 -14.03 -11.38 8.50
C VAL A 77 -12.52 -11.37 8.20
N ALA A 78 -11.69 -11.98 9.06
CA ALA A 78 -10.25 -12.09 8.81
C ALA A 78 -9.94 -12.82 7.50
N GLN A 79 -10.66 -13.90 7.22
CA GLN A 79 -10.49 -14.69 6.00
C GLN A 79 -10.99 -13.97 4.75
N THR A 80 -12.20 -13.41 4.83
CA THR A 80 -12.89 -12.85 3.66
C THR A 80 -12.30 -11.52 3.23
N TYR A 81 -12.05 -10.62 4.19
CA TYR A 81 -11.66 -9.23 3.92
C TYR A 81 -10.19 -8.96 4.26
N GLY A 82 -9.60 -9.75 5.15
CA GLY A 82 -8.17 -9.66 5.47
C GLY A 82 -7.29 -10.55 4.61
N GLY A 83 -7.83 -11.53 3.88
CA GLY A 83 -7.02 -12.50 3.14
C GLY A 83 -6.08 -13.33 4.04
N GLY A 84 -6.44 -13.50 5.31
CA GLY A 84 -5.61 -14.14 6.32
C GLY A 84 -6.43 -14.84 7.40
N GLU A 85 -5.79 -15.14 8.52
CA GLU A 85 -6.47 -15.75 9.67
C GLU A 85 -6.54 -14.75 10.82
N LEU A 86 -7.37 -15.05 11.81
CA LEU A 86 -7.32 -14.33 13.07
C LEU A 86 -5.91 -14.48 13.65
N ALA A 87 -5.23 -13.38 13.93
CA ALA A 87 -3.89 -13.45 14.51
C ALA A 87 -3.95 -14.17 15.85
N THR A 88 -2.95 -15.00 16.13
CA THR A 88 -2.78 -15.57 17.46
C THR A 88 -2.24 -14.53 18.43
N VAL A 89 -2.47 -14.73 19.72
CA VAL A 89 -1.85 -13.93 20.77
C VAL A 89 -0.33 -13.84 20.60
N THR A 90 0.36 -14.97 20.36
CA THR A 90 1.81 -15.00 20.17
C THR A 90 2.27 -14.20 18.94
N GLN A 91 1.50 -14.24 17.85
CA GLN A 91 1.78 -13.42 16.67
C GLN A 91 1.62 -11.92 16.98
N LEU A 92 0.58 -11.57 17.74
CA LEU A 92 0.36 -10.20 18.19
C LEU A 92 1.47 -9.72 19.14
N GLU A 93 1.94 -10.55 20.06
CA GLU A 93 3.05 -10.25 20.97
C GLU A 93 4.35 -10.02 20.19
N THR A 94 4.61 -10.85 19.17
CA THR A 94 5.74 -10.66 18.26
C THR A 94 5.62 -9.32 17.54
N ALA A 95 4.46 -9.03 16.96
CA ALA A 95 4.21 -7.75 16.29
C ALA A 95 4.39 -6.56 17.24
N ALA A 96 3.90 -6.65 18.48
CA ALA A 96 4.13 -5.65 19.51
C ALA A 96 5.64 -5.47 19.77
N SER A 97 6.41 -6.55 19.96
CA SER A 97 7.87 -6.43 20.16
C SER A 97 8.60 -5.78 18.98
N GLU A 98 8.02 -5.83 17.78
CA GLU A 98 8.56 -5.23 16.56
C GLU A 98 8.13 -3.77 16.33
N GLY A 99 7.22 -3.25 17.16
CA GLY A 99 6.77 -1.86 17.14
C GLY A 99 5.29 -1.69 16.81
N ALA A 100 4.47 -2.75 16.78
CA ALA A 100 3.04 -2.62 16.56
C ALA A 100 2.40 -1.81 17.69
N GLN A 101 1.58 -0.84 17.31
CA GLN A 101 0.77 -0.10 18.25
C GLN A 101 -0.53 0.35 17.61
N TRP A 102 -1.63 -0.08 18.21
CA TRP A 102 -2.98 0.32 17.84
C TRP A 102 -3.76 0.65 19.11
N CYS A 103 -4.30 1.87 19.19
CA CYS A 103 -5.31 2.19 20.20
C CYS A 103 -6.70 1.72 19.73
N SER A 104 -6.80 0.43 19.41
CA SER A 104 -8.05 -0.20 19.02
C SER A 104 -8.06 -1.66 19.45
N TRP A 105 -9.10 -2.06 20.17
CA TRP A 105 -9.34 -3.47 20.47
C TRP A 105 -9.59 -4.23 19.18
N GLY A 106 -8.92 -5.37 19.02
CA GLY A 106 -9.20 -6.30 17.94
C GLY A 106 -9.28 -7.74 18.41
N TRP A 107 -10.11 -8.53 17.75
CA TRP A 107 -10.24 -9.95 18.01
C TRP A 107 -8.95 -10.71 17.60
N VAL A 108 -8.45 -11.55 18.51
CA VAL A 108 -7.31 -12.48 18.32
C VAL A 108 -7.62 -13.86 18.87
N LEU A 109 -6.90 -14.88 18.41
CA LEU A 109 -7.02 -16.25 18.88
C LEU A 109 -6.01 -16.49 20.00
N ASP A 110 -6.50 -16.76 21.21
CA ASP A 110 -5.69 -17.38 22.25
C ASP A 110 -5.63 -18.89 21.97
N THR A 111 -4.46 -19.36 21.50
CA THR A 111 -4.24 -20.77 21.18
C THR A 111 -4.09 -21.65 22.41
N MET A 112 -3.79 -21.09 23.59
CA MET A 112 -3.68 -21.85 24.82
C MET A 112 -5.06 -22.25 25.34
N THR A 113 -6.03 -21.34 25.26
CA THR A 113 -7.42 -21.61 25.68
C THR A 113 -8.35 -21.96 24.52
N ASN A 114 -7.88 -21.86 23.29
CA ASN A 114 -8.67 -21.96 22.06
C ASN A 114 -9.88 -21.00 22.03
N ASN A 115 -9.74 -19.81 22.62
CA ASN A 115 -10.79 -18.80 22.70
C ASN A 115 -10.42 -17.56 21.89
N ILE A 116 -11.43 -16.86 21.39
CA ILE A 116 -11.24 -15.54 20.80
C ILE A 116 -11.32 -14.49 21.92
N VAL A 117 -10.31 -13.64 22.01
CA VAL A 117 -10.21 -12.57 23.00
C VAL A 117 -9.98 -11.24 22.31
N ALA A 118 -10.35 -10.14 22.96
CA ALA A 118 -10.05 -8.80 22.47
C ALA A 118 -8.73 -8.32 23.06
N ALA A 119 -7.78 -7.96 22.20
CA ALA A 119 -6.46 -7.50 22.58
C ALA A 119 -6.02 -6.33 21.70
N LEU A 120 -4.99 -5.61 22.15
CA LEU A 120 -4.32 -4.58 21.36
C LEU A 120 -2.83 -4.51 21.71
N PRO A 121 -1.95 -4.20 20.75
CA PRO A 121 -0.54 -3.99 21.00
C PRO A 121 -0.25 -2.51 21.32
N GLN A 122 0.73 -2.29 22.18
CA GLN A 122 1.08 -1.02 22.83
C GLN A 122 2.59 -0.84 22.86
N GLN A 123 3.09 0.25 22.31
CA GLN A 123 4.48 0.71 22.56
C GLN A 123 4.52 1.77 23.66
N VAL A 124 3.47 2.57 23.80
CA VAL A 124 3.35 3.63 24.82
C VAL A 124 1.93 3.68 25.38
N ILE A 125 1.85 3.72 26.71
CA ILE A 125 0.61 3.89 27.46
C ILE A 125 0.10 5.32 27.24
N ARG A 126 -1.16 5.44 26.83
CA ARG A 126 -1.82 6.74 26.62
C ARG A 126 -2.72 7.07 27.79
N TYR A 127 -2.70 8.34 28.20
CA TYR A 127 -3.54 8.85 29.28
C TYR A 127 -4.51 9.92 28.78
N ASN A 128 -5.70 9.99 29.35
CA ASN A 128 -6.60 11.12 29.17
C ASN A 128 -6.15 12.33 30.01
N SER A 129 -6.89 13.44 29.92
CA SER A 129 -6.64 14.66 30.71
C SER A 129 -6.73 14.47 32.23
N GLN A 130 -7.28 13.34 32.69
CA GLN A 130 -7.43 12.97 34.09
C GLN A 130 -6.31 12.02 34.56
N GLY A 131 -5.35 11.67 33.69
CA GLY A 131 -4.26 10.75 34.02
C GLY A 131 -4.65 9.27 34.02
N VAL A 132 -5.78 8.91 33.41
CA VAL A 132 -6.26 7.52 33.33
C VAL A 132 -5.81 6.89 32.00
N PRO A 133 -5.25 5.67 32.00
CA PRO A 133 -4.90 4.96 30.76
C PRO A 133 -6.12 4.76 29.86
N VAL A 134 -6.01 5.13 28.57
CA VAL A 134 -7.09 5.02 27.57
C VAL A 134 -6.79 4.04 26.44
N CYS A 135 -5.53 3.66 26.29
CA CYS A 135 -5.08 2.67 25.31
C CYS A 135 -4.08 1.81 26.06
N GLY A 136 -4.48 0.61 26.50
CA GLY A 136 -3.63 -0.28 27.30
C GLY A 136 -3.28 0.25 28.69
N ASP A 137 -2.92 -0.65 29.60
CA ASP A 137 -2.36 -0.35 30.93
C ASP A 137 -0.86 -0.67 31.01
N THR A 138 -0.32 -1.29 29.97
CA THR A 138 1.01 -1.89 29.90
C THR A 138 1.59 -1.75 28.48
N VAL A 139 2.92 -1.77 28.37
CA VAL A 139 3.62 -1.92 27.08
C VAL A 139 3.65 -3.40 26.71
N GLY A 140 3.39 -3.73 25.44
CA GLY A 140 3.23 -5.09 24.95
C GLY A 140 1.81 -5.34 24.44
N VAL A 141 1.22 -6.48 24.80
CA VAL A 141 -0.17 -6.79 24.46
C VAL A 141 -1.04 -6.58 25.69
N SER A 142 -1.98 -5.63 25.61
CA SER A 142 -3.02 -5.47 26.61
C SER A 142 -4.26 -6.26 26.18
N TYR A 143 -4.95 -6.84 27.15
CA TYR A 143 -6.22 -7.54 26.95
C TYR A 143 -7.37 -6.68 27.47
N SER A 144 -8.51 -6.77 26.81
CA SER A 144 -9.69 -6.05 27.29
C SER A 144 -10.10 -6.63 28.65
N PRO A 145 -10.26 -5.80 29.70
CA PRO A 145 -10.61 -6.28 31.05
C PRO A 145 -12.03 -6.86 31.11
N THR A 146 -12.87 -6.52 30.14
CA THR A 146 -14.18 -7.10 29.92
C THR A 146 -14.28 -7.55 28.47
N GLU A 147 -15.05 -8.59 28.21
CA GLU A 147 -15.30 -9.01 26.83
C GLU A 147 -16.19 -7.97 26.14
N PRO A 148 -15.68 -7.25 25.12
CA PRO A 148 -16.51 -6.28 24.43
C PRO A 148 -17.52 -7.01 23.54
N SER A 149 -18.70 -6.41 23.31
CA SER A 149 -19.66 -6.97 22.36
C SER A 149 -19.19 -6.90 20.92
N ARG A 150 -18.29 -5.96 20.61
CA ARG A 150 -17.69 -5.76 19.29
C ARG A 150 -16.27 -5.21 19.39
N ALA A 151 -15.45 -5.53 18.40
CA ALA A 151 -14.09 -5.03 18.24
C ALA A 151 -13.75 -4.89 16.75
N ASP A 152 -12.55 -4.42 16.45
CA ASP A 152 -11.96 -4.58 15.11
C ASP A 152 -11.41 -6.03 15.02
N VAL A 153 -10.66 -6.37 13.96
CA VAL A 153 -10.05 -7.71 13.82
C VAL A 153 -8.55 -7.55 13.61
N ILE A 154 -7.73 -8.32 14.33
CA ILE A 154 -6.30 -8.39 14.03
C ILE A 154 -6.10 -9.64 13.16
N VAL A 155 -5.62 -9.41 11.94
CA VAL A 155 -5.38 -10.45 10.95
C VAL A 155 -3.90 -10.77 10.95
N TYR A 156 -3.56 -12.05 10.82
CA TYR A 156 -2.24 -12.50 10.41
C TYR A 156 -2.31 -13.03 8.98
N GLY A 157 -1.68 -12.33 8.06
CA GLY A 157 -1.78 -12.60 6.63
C GLY A 157 -0.91 -11.68 5.80
N ILE A 158 -1.01 -11.79 4.47
CA ILE A 158 -0.39 -10.83 3.57
C ILE A 158 -1.26 -9.58 3.61
N LYS A 159 -0.70 -8.47 4.08
CA LYS A 159 -1.44 -7.22 4.21
C LYS A 159 -1.89 -6.73 2.84
N PRO A 160 -3.20 -6.47 2.64
CA PRO A 160 -3.69 -5.90 1.39
C PRO A 160 -3.00 -4.57 1.05
N ASN A 161 -2.68 -4.39 -0.22
CA ASN A 161 -2.21 -3.10 -0.71
C ASN A 161 -3.36 -2.09 -0.60
N PRO A 162 -3.17 -0.90 -0.01
CA PRO A 162 -4.23 0.10 0.10
C PRO A 162 -4.88 0.49 -1.24
N GLU A 163 -4.14 0.44 -2.34
CA GLU A 163 -4.70 0.67 -3.69
C GLU A 163 -5.71 -0.39 -4.13
N ASP A 164 -5.65 -1.60 -3.55
CA ASP A 164 -6.58 -2.69 -3.86
C ASP A 164 -7.90 -2.60 -3.09
N ILE A 165 -7.93 -1.81 -2.02
CA ILE A 165 -9.10 -1.68 -1.14
C ILE A 165 -9.63 -0.25 -1.08
N LYS A 166 -9.07 0.69 -1.85
CA LYS A 166 -9.45 2.11 -1.80
C LYS A 166 -10.90 2.39 -2.20
N ASP A 167 -11.50 1.52 -3.01
CA ASP A 167 -12.87 1.64 -3.50
C ASP A 167 -13.87 0.86 -2.61
N ASP A 168 -13.38 0.12 -1.60
CA ASP A 168 -14.21 -0.55 -0.60
C ASP A 168 -14.33 0.35 0.63
N GLU A 169 -15.40 1.15 0.68
CA GLU A 169 -15.65 2.11 1.76
C GLU A 169 -15.83 1.45 3.14
N ASP A 170 -16.15 0.16 3.18
CA ASP A 170 -16.36 -0.57 4.42
C ASP A 170 -15.04 -1.06 5.02
N ILE A 171 -13.98 -1.21 4.22
CA ILE A 171 -12.68 -1.71 4.67
C ILE A 171 -11.73 -0.56 5.04
N SER A 172 -11.08 -0.71 6.20
CA SER A 172 -9.95 0.14 6.57
C SER A 172 -8.87 -0.68 7.26
N ILE A 173 -7.63 -0.56 6.79
CA ILE A 173 -6.47 -1.18 7.43
C ILE A 173 -5.70 -0.08 8.16
N LEU A 174 -5.60 -0.18 9.48
CA LEU A 174 -4.86 0.84 10.22
C LEU A 174 -3.35 0.66 10.01
N PRO A 175 -2.60 1.76 9.82
CA PRO A 175 -1.15 1.70 9.77
C PRO A 175 -0.60 1.25 11.13
N TRP A 176 0.63 0.74 11.11
CA TRP A 176 1.40 0.56 12.33
C TRP A 176 1.87 1.94 12.78
N PHE A 177 1.37 2.44 13.91
CA PHE A 177 1.88 3.69 14.46
C PHE A 177 3.03 3.40 15.41
N ARG A 178 4.28 3.75 15.08
CA ARG A 178 5.30 3.83 16.14
C ARG A 178 4.97 4.99 17.09
N ALA A 179 5.40 4.88 18.35
CA ALA A 179 5.06 5.86 19.36
C ALA A 179 5.77 7.23 19.21
N ASP A 180 6.84 7.29 18.43
CA ASP A 180 7.58 8.50 18.08
C ASP A 180 6.96 9.29 16.90
N ASP A 181 6.08 8.68 16.11
CA ASP A 181 5.61 9.25 14.82
C ASP A 181 4.36 10.15 14.89
N TYR A 182 3.99 10.69 16.05
CA TYR A 182 2.87 11.66 16.14
C TYR A 182 3.16 13.04 15.49
N GLY A 183 4.17 13.11 14.62
CA GLY A 183 4.56 14.30 13.85
C GLY A 183 4.38 14.20 12.33
N THR A 184 4.30 13.01 11.72
CA THR A 184 4.17 12.90 10.25
C THR A 184 3.51 11.57 9.85
N LEU A 185 2.44 11.65 9.05
CA LEU A 185 1.65 10.52 8.51
C LEU A 185 2.41 9.59 7.53
N ASP A 186 3.74 9.65 7.44
CA ASP A 186 4.52 9.02 6.36
C ASP A 186 5.37 7.81 6.77
N VAL A 187 5.26 7.32 8.01
CA VAL A 187 6.07 6.16 8.43
C VAL A 187 5.26 4.88 8.24
N TRP A 188 5.31 4.39 7.01
CA TRP A 188 4.98 3.00 6.72
C TRP A 188 5.84 2.11 7.61
N SER A 189 5.22 1.04 8.12
CA SER A 189 5.79 0.09 9.07
C SER A 189 7.26 -0.24 8.81
N LYS A 190 7.96 -0.73 9.84
CA LYS A 190 9.32 -1.31 9.80
C LYS A 190 9.56 -2.33 8.65
N TYR A 191 8.52 -2.72 7.90
CA TYR A 191 8.55 -3.57 6.72
C TYR A 191 8.53 -2.81 5.37
N SER A 192 8.51 -1.48 5.36
CA SER A 192 8.63 -0.68 4.14
C SER A 192 10.06 -0.26 3.78
N GLU A 193 11.02 -0.48 4.67
CA GLU A 193 12.43 -0.18 4.44
C GLU A 193 13.28 -1.42 4.66
N THR A 194 13.29 -2.30 3.65
CA THR A 194 14.55 -2.97 3.30
C THR A 194 14.96 -2.41 1.95
N THR A 195 16.21 -1.95 1.84
CA THR A 195 16.87 -1.25 0.72
C THR A 195 16.56 0.25 0.59
N MET A 196 17.42 1.12 1.13
CA MET A 196 18.67 1.55 0.49
C MET A 196 19.71 1.97 1.52
#